data_AF-A0A938QZG1-F1
#
_entry.id   AF-A0A938QZG1-F1
#
_cell.length_a   1.000
_cell.length_b   1.000
_cell.length_c   1.000
_cell.angle_alpha   90.00
_cell.angle_beta   90.00
_cell.angle_gamma   90.00
#
_symmetry.space_group_name_H-M   'P 1'
#
loop_
_entity.id
_entity.type
_entity.pdbx_description
1 polymer ?
#
loop_
_entity_poly.entity_id
_entity_poly.type
_entity_poly.pdbx_seq_one_letter_code
_entity_poly.pdbx_strand_id
1 'polypeptide(L)'
;PDDDRVPCAYRQLCASYGCPNDAKSSMPATYLRRAQRTGNLTVWTESLATRVLRDTSTRRATGVVIKRLARGDEVTVNAGVVVVACGAIESARLLLLSGDGFDPRRQVGRHLWFSLFVELAGFFARDKHADVADLMTGSPFLNRSVRADGTLTPAEQKEARVDRGGMLQVGFHHDNPIHRAERVATEAAGGRLLWGTELKRALVTEFRGGRRVILEGFGEMLPHAGTYVDLDPDVRDRFGLPVARLTVWHHARDKRVADQMQKDGVALLQAMGAEDVRVWRGLSETPVLQGGTCRFGDDPATSVVDRDGALHGTGNVFVADGGALPSSLAAPVTLTIVANSLRTAERLLARGR
;
A
#
# COMPACT_ATOMS: atom_id res chain seq x y z
N PRO A 1 6.94 -11.21 -21.73
CA PRO A 1 5.93 -10.31 -21.13
C PRO A 1 4.77 -10.14 -22.11
N ASP A 2 3.53 -10.11 -21.63
CA ASP A 2 2.38 -9.76 -22.49
C ASP A 2 2.40 -8.27 -22.86
N ASP A 3 1.56 -7.87 -23.83
CA ASP A 3 1.33 -6.48 -24.29
C ASP A 3 2.54 -5.80 -24.97
N ASP A 4 3.31 -6.53 -25.78
CA ASP A 4 4.48 -6.00 -26.50
C ASP A 4 5.58 -5.44 -25.58
N ARG A 5 5.54 -5.76 -24.27
CA ARG A 5 6.48 -5.23 -23.29
C ARG A 5 7.83 -5.92 -23.38
N VAL A 6 8.89 -5.12 -23.29
CA VAL A 6 10.27 -5.61 -23.32
C VAL A 6 10.66 -6.27 -21.98
N PRO A 7 11.63 -7.20 -21.98
CA PRO A 7 12.16 -7.79 -20.76
C PRO A 7 12.76 -6.77 -19.79
N CYS A 8 12.87 -7.16 -18.52
CA CYS A 8 13.56 -6.36 -17.51
C CYS A 8 15.02 -6.12 -17.92
N ALA A 9 15.42 -4.85 -17.95
CA ALA A 9 16.80 -4.46 -18.21
C ALA A 9 17.65 -4.35 -16.93
N TYR A 10 17.18 -4.93 -15.81
CA TYR A 10 17.86 -4.97 -14.51
C TYR A 10 18.39 -3.60 -14.05
N ARG A 11 17.60 -2.54 -14.26
CA ARG A 11 17.97 -1.15 -13.92
C ARG A 11 17.95 -0.85 -12.42
N GLN A 12 17.35 -1.70 -11.59
CA GLN A 12 17.29 -1.64 -10.11
C GLN A 12 16.63 -0.42 -9.46
N LEU A 13 16.05 0.47 -10.24
CA LEU A 13 15.41 1.71 -9.75
C LEU A 13 13.89 1.59 -9.59
N CYS A 14 13.35 0.37 -9.72
CA CYS A 14 11.91 0.09 -9.79
C CYS A 14 11.09 0.53 -8.58
N ALA A 15 11.71 0.65 -7.40
CA ALA A 15 11.00 1.01 -6.18
C ALA A 15 10.82 2.53 -6.02
N SER A 16 11.79 3.31 -6.50
CA SER A 16 11.79 4.77 -6.35
C SER A 16 11.37 5.50 -7.62
N TYR A 17 11.40 4.83 -8.77
CA TYR A 17 11.16 5.45 -10.06
C TYR A 17 10.25 4.60 -10.95
N GLY A 18 9.57 5.27 -11.88
CA GLY A 18 8.91 4.61 -13.00
C GLY A 18 9.91 3.79 -13.82
N CYS A 19 9.46 2.67 -14.36
CA CYS A 19 10.31 1.83 -15.21
C CYS A 19 10.41 2.45 -16.60
N PRO A 20 11.59 2.91 -17.06
CA PRO A 20 11.70 3.71 -18.27
C PRO A 20 11.45 2.91 -19.57
N ASN A 21 11.48 1.57 -19.48
CA ASN A 21 11.22 0.69 -20.61
C ASN A 21 9.95 -0.16 -20.42
N ASP A 22 9.05 0.22 -19.51
CA ASP A 22 7.76 -0.46 -19.27
C ASP A 22 7.85 -1.95 -18.89
N ALA A 23 9.04 -2.45 -18.51
CA ALA A 23 9.22 -3.85 -18.12
C ALA A 23 8.51 -4.18 -16.80
N LYS A 24 8.51 -3.23 -15.84
CA LYS A 24 7.73 -3.34 -14.60
C LYS A 24 6.25 -3.19 -14.91
N SER A 25 5.44 -4.16 -14.47
CA SER A 25 3.99 -4.06 -14.61
C SER A 25 3.45 -2.85 -13.84
N SER A 26 2.57 -2.09 -14.50
CA SER A 26 1.86 -0.93 -13.94
C SER A 26 0.54 -0.74 -14.70
N MET A 27 -0.41 0.01 -14.12
CA MET A 27 -1.68 0.30 -14.79
C MET A 27 -1.48 1.01 -16.15
N PRO A 28 -0.59 2.01 -16.29
CA PRO A 28 -0.27 2.62 -17.59
C PRO A 28 0.33 1.64 -18.61
N ALA A 29 1.17 0.70 -18.17
CA ALA A 29 1.83 -0.25 -19.06
C ALA A 29 0.93 -1.44 -19.47
N THR A 30 -0.19 -1.67 -18.78
CA THR A 30 -1.06 -2.84 -18.97
C THR A 30 -2.51 -2.42 -19.25
N TYR A 31 -3.37 -2.36 -18.22
CA TYR A 31 -4.81 -2.19 -18.33
C TYR A 31 -5.23 -0.89 -19.05
N LEU A 32 -4.61 0.25 -18.72
CA LEU A 32 -4.97 1.51 -19.37
C LEU A 32 -4.60 1.50 -20.85
N ARG A 33 -3.43 0.96 -21.20
CA ARG A 33 -3.00 0.82 -22.61
C ARG A 33 -3.96 -0.08 -23.40
N ARG A 34 -4.39 -1.20 -22.82
CA ARG A 34 -5.41 -2.08 -23.42
C ARG A 34 -6.74 -1.35 -23.61
N ALA A 35 -7.22 -0.65 -22.59
CA ALA A 35 -8.48 0.08 -22.64
C ALA A 35 -8.43 1.23 -23.68
N GLN A 36 -7.31 1.95 -23.80
CA GLN A 36 -7.12 2.99 -24.81
C GLN A 36 -7.23 2.45 -26.24
N ARG A 37 -6.67 1.26 -26.52
CA ARG A 37 -6.76 0.60 -27.83
C ARG A 37 -8.19 0.27 -28.27
N THR A 38 -9.16 0.24 -27.34
CA THR A 38 -10.57 0.00 -27.67
C THR A 38 -11.28 1.22 -28.26
N GLY A 39 -10.72 2.43 -28.11
CA GLY A 39 -11.38 3.68 -28.47
C GLY A 39 -12.49 4.14 -27.51
N ASN A 40 -12.83 3.33 -26.50
CA ASN A 40 -13.92 3.60 -25.55
C ASN A 40 -13.46 4.23 -24.23
N LEU A 41 -12.16 4.51 -24.07
CA LEU A 41 -11.60 5.09 -22.86
C LEU A 41 -11.23 6.56 -23.06
N THR A 42 -11.82 7.43 -22.24
CA THR A 42 -11.37 8.81 -22.06
C THR A 42 -10.64 8.91 -20.73
N VAL A 43 -9.41 9.44 -20.73
CA VAL A 43 -8.63 9.69 -19.51
C VAL A 43 -8.43 11.19 -19.33
N TRP A 44 -8.84 11.72 -18.17
CA TRP A 44 -8.54 13.08 -17.77
C TRP A 44 -7.50 13.08 -16.65
N THR A 45 -6.34 13.67 -16.91
CA THR A 45 -5.34 13.97 -15.89
C THR A 45 -5.63 15.32 -15.25
N GLU A 46 -4.97 15.62 -14.12
CA GLU A 46 -5.13 16.90 -13.41
C GLU A 46 -6.60 17.24 -13.16
N SER A 47 -7.40 16.22 -12.83
CA SER A 47 -8.85 16.30 -12.70
C SER A 47 -9.23 15.67 -11.37
N LEU A 48 -9.69 16.50 -10.43
CA LEU A 48 -10.04 16.10 -9.08
C LEU A 48 -11.56 15.89 -9.01
N ALA A 49 -11.99 14.65 -8.77
CA ALA A 49 -13.38 14.38 -8.40
C ALA A 49 -13.64 14.95 -7.00
N THR A 50 -14.62 15.84 -6.87
CA THR A 50 -14.92 16.54 -5.61
C THR A 50 -16.22 16.06 -4.97
N ARG A 51 -17.14 15.51 -5.76
CA ARG A 51 -18.45 15.05 -5.30
C ARG A 51 -19.08 14.03 -6.25
N VAL A 52 -19.66 12.97 -5.71
CA VAL A 52 -20.60 12.09 -6.43
C VAL A 52 -22.00 12.65 -6.25
N LEU A 53 -22.75 12.81 -7.33
CA LEU A 53 -24.12 13.32 -7.32
C LEU A 53 -25.09 12.15 -7.15
N ARG A 54 -26.16 12.37 -6.36
CA ARG A 54 -27.20 11.37 -6.09
C ARG A 54 -28.58 11.96 -6.27
N ASP A 55 -29.42 11.23 -6.99
CA ASP A 55 -30.85 11.49 -7.05
C ASP A 55 -31.52 10.96 -5.77
N THR A 56 -32.23 11.82 -5.05
CA THR A 56 -32.83 11.48 -3.75
C THR A 56 -34.04 10.57 -3.86
N SER A 57 -34.76 10.61 -4.98
CA SER A 57 -35.96 9.82 -5.23
C SER A 57 -35.62 8.36 -5.57
N THR A 58 -34.69 8.18 -6.51
CA THR A 58 -34.23 6.86 -6.97
C THR A 58 -33.11 6.32 -6.08
N ARG A 59 -32.49 7.17 -5.27
CA ARG A 59 -31.32 6.87 -4.42
C ARG A 59 -30.07 6.48 -5.21
N ARG A 60 -30.03 6.73 -6.51
CA ARG A 60 -28.93 6.35 -7.41
C ARG A 60 -27.97 7.50 -7.67
N ALA A 61 -26.70 7.19 -7.91
CA ALA A 61 -25.76 8.17 -8.42
C ALA A 61 -26.12 8.59 -9.84
N THR A 62 -25.94 9.87 -10.16
CA THR A 62 -26.26 10.46 -11.48
C THR A 62 -25.04 11.00 -12.22
N GLY A 63 -23.93 11.21 -11.50
CA GLY A 63 -22.71 11.75 -12.07
C GLY A 63 -21.68 12.11 -11.02
N VAL A 64 -20.62 12.78 -11.46
CA VAL A 64 -19.50 13.22 -10.62
C VAL A 64 -19.15 14.66 -10.98
N VAL A 65 -18.96 15.50 -9.96
CA VAL A 65 -18.41 16.85 -10.07
C VAL A 65 -16.88 16.75 -10.08
N ILE A 66 -16.27 17.37 -11.08
CA ILE A 66 -14.82 17.31 -11.34
C ILE A 66 -14.27 18.73 -11.47
N LYS A 67 -13.26 19.04 -10.65
CA LYS A 67 -12.45 20.25 -10.79
C LYS A 67 -11.26 19.97 -11.69
N ARG A 68 -11.16 20.65 -12.84
CA ARG A 68 -10.06 20.50 -13.81
C ARG A 68 -8.93 21.46 -13.44
N LEU A 69 -7.91 20.96 -12.77
CA LEU A 69 -6.91 21.75 -12.05
C LEU A 69 -6.15 22.70 -12.97
N ALA A 70 -5.72 22.24 -14.14
CA ALA A 70 -4.98 23.08 -15.11
C ALA A 70 -5.88 24.11 -15.81
N ARG A 71 -7.19 23.85 -15.93
CA ARG A 71 -8.16 24.74 -16.59
C ARG A 71 -8.82 25.71 -15.62
N GLY A 72 -8.82 25.39 -14.33
CA GLY A 72 -9.41 26.21 -13.27
C GLY A 72 -10.93 26.15 -13.17
N ASP A 73 -11.60 25.30 -13.98
CA ASP A 73 -13.06 25.19 -14.01
C ASP A 73 -13.58 23.90 -13.38
N GLU A 74 -14.89 23.88 -13.12
CA GLU A 74 -15.62 22.75 -12.56
C GLU A 74 -16.67 22.27 -13.56
N VAL A 75 -16.76 20.96 -13.74
CA VAL A 75 -17.69 20.32 -14.68
C VAL A 75 -18.41 19.16 -14.00
N THR A 76 -19.63 18.88 -14.46
CA THR A 76 -20.35 17.66 -14.07
C THR A 76 -20.28 16.66 -15.21
N VAL A 77 -19.86 15.44 -14.90
CA VAL A 77 -19.91 14.29 -15.82
C VAL A 77 -21.04 13.38 -15.38
N ASN A 78 -22.07 13.26 -16.21
CA ASN A 78 -23.19 12.34 -15.98
C ASN A 78 -22.73 10.90 -16.19
N ALA A 79 -23.13 10.00 -15.30
CA ALA A 79 -22.73 8.60 -15.35
C ALA A 79 -23.84 7.68 -14.83
N GLY A 80 -24.10 6.59 -15.56
CA GLY A 80 -25.03 5.54 -15.11
C GLY A 80 -24.46 4.65 -13.99
N VAL A 81 -23.13 4.56 -13.92
CA VAL A 81 -22.35 3.84 -12.92
C VAL A 81 -21.13 4.66 -12.54
N VAL A 82 -20.79 4.67 -11.25
CA VAL A 82 -19.57 5.32 -10.72
C VAL A 82 -18.72 4.26 -10.04
N VAL A 83 -17.42 4.20 -10.38
CA VAL A 83 -16.45 3.33 -9.70
C VAL A 83 -15.45 4.21 -8.97
N VAL A 84 -15.39 4.07 -7.65
CA VAL A 84 -14.50 4.80 -6.75
C VAL A 84 -13.24 3.94 -6.53
N ALA A 85 -12.09 4.48 -6.93
CA ALA A 85 -10.79 3.81 -6.86
C ALA A 85 -9.66 4.81 -6.57
N CYS A 86 -9.88 5.68 -5.59
CA CYS A 86 -8.97 6.76 -5.21
C CYS A 86 -7.91 6.33 -4.19
N GLY A 87 -7.91 5.06 -3.75
CA GLY A 87 -7.15 4.58 -2.60
C GLY A 87 -7.96 4.73 -1.31
N ALA A 88 -7.66 3.91 -0.30
CA ALA A 88 -8.53 3.73 0.87
C ALA A 88 -8.96 5.06 1.54
N ILE A 89 -8.01 5.95 1.83
CA ILE A 89 -8.31 7.26 2.44
C ILE A 89 -9.15 8.15 1.52
N GLU A 90 -8.69 8.40 0.29
CA GLU A 90 -9.35 9.37 -0.60
C GLU A 90 -10.69 8.85 -1.14
N SER A 91 -10.88 7.53 -1.26
CA SER A 91 -12.17 6.93 -1.60
C SER A 91 -13.20 7.17 -0.49
N ALA A 92 -12.81 7.01 0.77
CA ALA A 92 -13.67 7.35 1.90
C ALA A 92 -13.93 8.86 1.95
N ARG A 93 -12.89 9.68 1.79
CA ARG A 93 -13.01 11.15 1.76
C ARG A 93 -13.98 11.61 0.67
N LEU A 94 -13.88 11.07 -0.56
CA LEU A 94 -14.79 11.42 -1.65
C LEU A 94 -16.24 11.05 -1.31
N LEU A 95 -16.49 9.86 -0.76
CA LEU A 95 -17.84 9.45 -0.37
C LEU A 95 -18.40 10.32 0.76
N LEU A 96 -17.60 10.69 1.76
CA LEU A 96 -18.00 11.61 2.83
C LEU A 96 -18.29 13.02 2.30
N LEU A 97 -17.46 13.54 1.38
CA LEU A 97 -17.70 14.82 0.69
C LEU A 97 -18.96 14.80 -0.19
N SER A 98 -19.43 13.61 -0.56
CA SER A 98 -20.63 13.40 -1.37
C SER A 98 -21.93 13.38 -0.55
N GLY A 99 -21.81 13.45 0.78
CA GLY A 99 -22.91 13.60 1.72
C GLY A 99 -23.47 12.28 2.25
N ASP A 100 -24.23 12.38 3.36
CA ASP A 100 -24.73 11.26 4.16
C ASP A 100 -25.56 10.22 3.38
N GLY A 101 -26.10 10.59 2.21
CA GLY A 101 -26.81 9.67 1.32
C GLY A 101 -25.95 8.50 0.80
N PHE A 102 -24.62 8.65 0.82
CA PHE A 102 -23.66 7.60 0.48
C PHE A 102 -23.11 6.85 1.71
N ASP A 103 -23.44 7.30 2.92
CA ASP A 103 -23.05 6.63 4.17
C ASP A 103 -24.20 6.61 5.20
N PRO A 104 -25.38 6.07 4.85
CA PRO A 104 -26.56 6.13 5.73
C PRO A 104 -26.38 5.35 7.03
N ARG A 105 -25.36 4.49 7.14
CA ARG A 105 -25.05 3.65 8.30
C ARG A 105 -23.74 4.05 8.99
N ARG A 106 -23.13 5.17 8.59
CA ARG A 106 -21.92 5.73 9.20
C ARG A 106 -20.75 4.73 9.24
N GLN A 107 -20.59 3.94 8.19
CA GLN A 107 -19.52 2.94 8.04
C GLN A 107 -18.37 3.43 7.18
N VAL A 108 -18.58 4.40 6.29
CA VAL A 108 -17.50 4.95 5.44
C VAL A 108 -16.39 5.52 6.32
N GLY A 109 -15.16 5.21 5.95
CA GLY A 109 -13.95 5.62 6.66
C GLY A 109 -13.58 4.72 7.84
N ARG A 110 -14.51 3.97 8.43
CA ARG A 110 -14.23 3.10 9.59
C ARG A 110 -13.41 1.88 9.22
N HIS A 111 -12.74 1.32 10.22
CA HIS A 111 -11.91 0.12 10.08
C HIS A 111 -10.77 0.30 9.09
N LEU A 112 -10.26 1.52 9.01
CA LEU A 112 -8.98 1.79 8.39
C LEU A 112 -7.95 0.84 9.00
N TRP A 113 -7.13 0.25 8.17
CA TRP A 113 -5.96 -0.50 8.59
C TRP A 113 -4.78 -0.12 7.72
N PHE A 114 -3.59 -0.31 8.28
CA PHE A 114 -2.31 -0.26 7.58
C PHE A 114 -1.64 -1.64 7.69
N SER A 115 -0.65 -1.92 6.87
CA SER A 115 0.30 -2.99 7.23
C SER A 115 1.16 -2.51 8.40
N LEU A 116 1.35 -3.35 9.41
CA LEU A 116 2.42 -3.13 10.38
C LEU A 116 3.75 -3.25 9.64
N PHE A 117 4.70 -2.38 9.94
CA PHE A 117 5.97 -2.32 9.23
C PHE A 117 7.15 -2.53 10.17
N VAL A 118 7.94 -3.56 9.85
CA VAL A 118 9.16 -3.92 10.56
C VAL A 118 10.26 -4.08 9.52
N GLU A 119 11.18 -3.12 9.44
CA GLU A 119 12.36 -3.23 8.57
C GLU A 119 13.57 -3.64 9.41
N LEU A 120 14.35 -4.59 8.89
CA LEU A 120 15.66 -4.92 9.41
C LEU A 120 16.69 -4.87 8.29
N ALA A 121 17.92 -4.54 8.62
CA ALA A 121 19.04 -4.62 7.68
C ALA A 121 20.26 -5.23 8.37
N GLY A 122 20.86 -6.24 7.74
CA GLY A 122 22.10 -6.86 8.18
C GLY A 122 23.20 -6.66 7.15
N PHE A 123 24.41 -6.30 7.59
CA PHE A 123 25.58 -6.11 6.73
C PHE A 123 26.39 -7.40 6.62
N PHE A 124 26.70 -7.81 5.40
CA PHE A 124 27.53 -8.97 5.12
C PHE A 124 28.85 -8.50 4.52
N ALA A 125 29.92 -8.63 5.31
CA ALA A 125 31.24 -8.17 4.93
C ALA A 125 31.88 -9.09 3.88
N ARG A 126 32.47 -8.49 2.84
CA ARG A 126 33.01 -9.22 1.68
C ARG A 126 34.19 -10.12 2.06
N ASP A 127 34.96 -9.76 3.07
CA ASP A 127 36.12 -10.52 3.56
C ASP A 127 35.74 -11.73 4.43
N LYS A 128 34.50 -11.75 4.96
CA LYS A 128 34.00 -12.82 5.83
C LYS A 128 33.09 -13.81 5.12
N HIS A 129 32.55 -13.44 3.96
CA HIS A 129 31.62 -14.26 3.20
C HIS A 129 32.07 -14.34 1.74
N ALA A 130 32.52 -15.53 1.33
CA ALA A 130 33.00 -15.77 -0.04
C ALA A 130 31.93 -15.43 -1.10
N ASP A 131 30.66 -15.72 -0.80
CA ASP A 131 29.53 -15.52 -1.71
C ASP A 131 29.06 -14.06 -1.81
N VAL A 132 29.53 -13.16 -0.92
CA VAL A 132 29.17 -11.74 -0.98
C VAL A 132 29.71 -11.10 -2.25
N ALA A 133 30.83 -11.57 -2.80
CA ALA A 133 31.33 -11.07 -4.08
C ALA A 133 30.26 -11.24 -5.19
N ASP A 134 29.59 -12.39 -5.24
CA ASP A 134 28.51 -12.65 -6.18
C ASP A 134 27.29 -11.78 -5.87
N LEU A 135 26.93 -11.66 -4.59
CA LEU A 135 25.89 -10.72 -4.16
C LEU A 135 26.23 -9.28 -4.48
N MET A 136 27.48 -8.89 -4.73
CA MET A 136 27.85 -7.53 -5.11
C MET A 136 27.83 -7.32 -6.64
N THR A 137 27.63 -8.37 -7.43
CA THR A 137 27.66 -8.33 -8.90
C THR A 137 26.32 -8.74 -9.50
N GLY A 138 25.72 -7.83 -10.29
CA GLY A 138 24.34 -8.00 -10.69
C GLY A 138 23.39 -7.92 -9.49
N SER A 139 22.10 -7.79 -9.75
CA SER A 139 21.11 -7.72 -8.68
C SER A 139 19.88 -8.47 -9.17
N PRO A 140 19.89 -9.82 -9.10
CA PRO A 140 18.64 -10.55 -9.24
C PRO A 140 17.74 -10.12 -8.08
N PHE A 141 16.44 -9.93 -8.35
CA PHE A 141 15.47 -9.72 -7.29
C PHE A 141 15.53 -10.91 -6.33
N LEU A 142 16.13 -10.71 -5.16
CA LEU A 142 15.91 -11.57 -4.01
C LEU A 142 14.48 -11.24 -3.55
N ASN A 143 13.50 -11.96 -4.07
CA ASN A 143 12.10 -11.87 -3.67
C ASN A 143 11.73 -13.20 -3.03
N ARG A 144 12.35 -13.45 -1.88
CA ARG A 144 11.99 -14.57 -1.02
C ARG A 144 11.31 -13.98 0.20
N SER A 145 10.37 -14.72 0.74
CA SER A 145 9.69 -14.32 1.95
C SER A 145 9.60 -15.49 2.90
N VAL A 146 9.73 -15.16 4.18
CA VAL A 146 9.45 -16.08 5.26
C VAL A 146 8.23 -15.57 6.01
N ARG A 147 7.41 -16.50 6.46
CA ARG A 147 6.32 -16.19 7.37
C ARG A 147 6.87 -16.22 8.78
N ALA A 148 6.66 -15.15 9.54
CA ALA A 148 7.08 -15.09 10.93
C ALA A 148 6.34 -16.15 11.78
N ASP A 149 5.11 -16.48 11.42
CA ASP A 149 4.34 -17.58 12.01
C ASP A 149 4.63 -18.97 11.39
N GLY A 150 5.60 -19.06 10.48
CA GLY A 150 5.98 -20.31 9.82
C GLY A 150 4.86 -20.92 8.98
N THR A 151 4.65 -22.22 9.16
CA THR A 151 3.60 -23.01 8.49
C THR A 151 2.45 -23.39 9.44
N LEU A 152 2.37 -22.77 10.62
CA LEU A 152 1.37 -23.11 11.62
C LEU A 152 -0.04 -22.89 11.06
N THR A 153 -0.88 -23.91 11.20
CA THR A 153 -2.32 -23.83 10.96
C THR A 153 -2.97 -22.92 12.00
N PRO A 154 -4.19 -22.38 11.73
CA PRO A 154 -4.90 -21.58 12.73
C PRO A 154 -5.13 -22.30 14.07
N ALA A 155 -5.25 -23.63 14.07
CA ALA A 155 -5.39 -24.43 15.29
C ALA A 155 -4.10 -24.47 16.11
N GLU A 156 -2.96 -24.73 15.45
CA GLU A 156 -1.64 -24.74 16.09
C GLU A 156 -1.25 -23.35 16.61
N GLN A 157 -1.58 -22.28 15.86
CA GLN A 157 -1.40 -20.90 16.31
C GLN A 157 -2.18 -20.63 17.60
N LYS A 158 -3.43 -21.09 17.67
CA LYS A 158 -4.28 -20.93 18.85
C LYS A 158 -3.74 -21.72 20.06
N GLU A 159 -3.29 -22.95 19.84
CA GLU A 159 -2.70 -23.80 20.89
C GLU A 159 -1.39 -23.22 21.43
N ALA A 160 -0.49 -22.81 20.54
CA ALA A 160 0.79 -22.19 20.88
C ALA A 160 0.64 -20.74 21.37
N ARG A 161 -0.56 -20.15 21.30
CA ARG A 161 -0.86 -18.74 21.62
C ARG A 161 0.02 -17.78 20.82
N VAL A 162 0.28 -18.12 19.56
CA VAL A 162 1.01 -17.30 18.60
C VAL A 162 0.01 -16.52 17.76
N ASP A 163 0.13 -15.20 17.77
CA ASP A 163 -0.65 -14.34 16.89
C ASP A 163 -0.25 -14.61 15.42
N ARG A 164 -1.22 -14.62 14.49
CA ARG A 164 -0.91 -14.64 13.04
C ARG A 164 0.11 -13.55 12.72
N GLY A 165 1.32 -13.98 12.41
CA GLY A 165 2.45 -13.09 12.17
C GLY A 165 2.34 -12.38 10.83
N GLY A 166 3.39 -11.63 10.50
CA GLY A 166 3.56 -11.06 9.17
C GLY A 166 4.45 -11.89 8.26
N MET A 167 4.66 -11.33 7.08
CA MET A 167 5.68 -11.77 6.15
C MET A 167 6.95 -10.94 6.33
N LEU A 168 8.12 -11.55 6.40
CA LEU A 168 9.41 -10.89 6.24
C LEU A 168 9.92 -11.18 4.83
N GLN A 169 9.95 -10.15 3.98
CA GLN A 169 10.50 -10.24 2.64
C GLN A 169 12.00 -9.97 2.69
N VAL A 170 12.79 -10.95 2.26
CA VAL A 170 14.24 -10.82 2.14
C VAL A 170 14.53 -10.13 0.81
N GLY A 171 15.27 -9.04 0.86
CA GLY A 171 15.64 -8.24 -0.31
C GLY A 171 16.98 -7.54 -0.15
N PHE A 172 17.30 -6.64 -1.09
CA PHE A 172 18.38 -5.67 -0.93
C PHE A 172 17.79 -4.28 -0.71
N HIS A 173 18.54 -3.41 -0.02
CA HIS A 173 18.21 -1.99 -0.07
C HIS A 173 18.11 -1.51 -1.51
N HIS A 174 17.22 -0.55 -1.76
CA HIS A 174 17.12 0.07 -3.07
C HIS A 174 18.47 0.58 -3.53
N ASP A 175 18.85 0.24 -4.76
CA ASP A 175 20.14 0.60 -5.36
C ASP A 175 20.23 2.10 -5.72
N ASN A 176 19.34 2.94 -5.18
CA ASN A 176 19.43 4.39 -5.29
C ASN A 176 20.64 4.89 -4.47
N PRO A 177 21.71 5.38 -5.11
CA PRO A 177 22.94 5.74 -4.42
C PRO A 177 22.78 6.96 -3.52
N ILE A 178 21.85 7.88 -3.85
CA ILE A 178 21.57 9.08 -3.04
C ILE A 178 20.92 8.64 -1.72
N HIS A 179 19.82 7.88 -1.80
CA HIS A 179 19.12 7.40 -0.62
C HIS A 179 20.03 6.54 0.29
N ARG A 180 20.85 5.67 -0.31
CA ARG A 180 21.82 4.86 0.46
C ARG A 180 22.88 5.75 1.12
N ALA A 181 23.39 6.75 0.43
CA ALA A 181 24.37 7.69 0.99
C ALA A 181 23.77 8.55 2.12
N GLU A 182 22.53 9.00 1.97
CA GLU A 182 21.78 9.73 3.00
C GLU A 182 21.64 8.89 4.27
N ARG A 183 21.23 7.61 4.14
CA ARG A 183 21.14 6.69 5.30
C ARG A 183 22.49 6.46 5.96
N VAL A 184 23.58 6.31 5.20
CA VAL A 184 24.93 6.23 5.81
C VAL A 184 25.24 7.50 6.59
N ALA A 185 24.91 8.67 6.03
CA ALA A 185 25.18 9.95 6.67
C ALA A 185 24.41 10.13 7.97
N THR A 186 23.16 9.67 8.04
CA THR A 186 22.30 9.91 9.20
C THR A 186 22.29 8.76 10.22
N GLU A 187 22.54 7.52 9.80
CA GLU A 187 22.28 6.33 10.63
C GLU A 187 23.54 5.59 11.09
N ALA A 188 24.66 5.69 10.36
CA ALA A 188 25.81 4.81 10.59
C ALA A 188 26.55 5.03 11.92
N ALA A 189 26.37 6.18 12.57
CA ALA A 189 27.00 6.54 13.84
C ALA A 189 25.99 6.77 14.97
N GLY A 190 25.00 5.87 15.10
CA GLY A 190 23.99 5.94 16.16
C GLY A 190 23.11 7.19 16.06
N GLY A 191 22.80 7.63 14.84
CA GLY A 191 22.00 8.84 14.60
C GLY A 191 22.81 10.14 14.51
N ARG A 192 24.12 10.12 14.82
CA ARG A 192 24.98 11.30 14.61
C ARG A 192 25.23 11.51 13.13
N LEU A 193 24.95 12.71 12.65
CA LEU A 193 25.22 13.11 11.28
C LEU A 193 26.73 13.00 10.97
N LEU A 194 27.05 12.17 9.99
CA LEU A 194 28.39 12.04 9.42
C LEU A 194 28.58 13.05 8.29
N TRP A 195 29.77 13.65 8.24
CA TRP A 195 30.15 14.57 7.17
C TRP A 195 31.66 14.52 6.92
N GLY A 196 32.12 15.17 5.85
CA GLY A 196 33.54 15.27 5.52
C GLY A 196 34.22 13.91 5.30
N THR A 197 35.44 13.76 5.84
CA THR A 197 36.26 12.55 5.67
C THR A 197 35.64 11.32 6.33
N GLU A 198 34.92 11.49 7.43
CA GLU A 198 34.25 10.39 8.13
C GLU A 198 33.16 9.77 7.26
N LEU A 199 32.28 10.61 6.70
CA LEU A 199 31.25 10.16 5.75
C LEU A 199 31.86 9.49 4.52
N LYS A 200 32.92 10.07 3.94
CA LYS A 200 33.60 9.47 2.77
C LYS A 200 34.09 8.04 3.06
N ARG A 201 34.68 7.81 4.23
CA ARG A 201 35.13 6.47 4.65
C ARG A 201 33.95 5.52 4.85
N ALA A 202 32.89 5.97 5.53
CA ALA A 202 31.70 5.18 5.75
C ALA A 202 31.02 4.77 4.42
N LEU A 203 30.95 5.67 3.44
CA LEU A 203 30.44 5.38 2.11
C LEU A 203 31.30 4.35 1.37
N VAL A 204 32.64 4.44 1.46
CA VAL A 204 33.52 3.42 0.86
C VAL A 204 33.27 2.06 1.48
N THR A 205 33.15 1.98 2.81
CA THR A 205 32.83 0.72 3.52
C THR A 205 31.47 0.18 3.09
N GLU A 206 30.43 1.02 3.09
CA GLU A 206 29.07 0.61 2.73
C GLU A 206 29.01 0.10 1.27
N PHE A 207 29.59 0.83 0.31
CA PHE A 207 29.47 0.49 -1.10
C PHE A 207 30.47 -0.56 -1.60
N ARG A 208 31.62 -0.74 -0.93
CA ARG A 208 32.69 -1.65 -1.39
C ARG A 208 33.05 -2.76 -0.41
N GLY A 209 32.79 -2.57 0.88
CA GLY A 209 33.16 -3.49 1.94
C GLY A 209 32.22 -4.68 2.10
N GLY A 210 31.03 -4.64 1.50
CA GLY A 210 30.02 -5.68 1.65
C GLY A 210 28.65 -5.28 1.11
N ARG A 211 27.62 -6.09 1.39
CA ARG A 211 26.23 -5.81 1.00
C ARG A 211 25.30 -5.87 2.20
N ARG A 212 24.31 -4.98 2.25
CA ARG A 212 23.20 -5.08 3.18
C ARG A 212 22.06 -5.89 2.58
N VAL A 213 21.60 -6.90 3.32
CA VAL A 213 20.34 -7.60 3.07
C VAL A 213 19.30 -6.99 3.98
N ILE A 214 18.13 -6.70 3.42
CA ILE A 214 16.98 -6.20 4.17
C ILE A 214 15.96 -7.30 4.41
N LEU A 215 15.28 -7.22 5.54
CA LEU A 215 14.03 -7.91 5.81
C LEU A 215 12.94 -6.85 5.89
N GLU A 216 12.09 -6.75 4.88
CA GLU A 216 10.94 -5.86 4.84
C GLU A 216 9.72 -6.62 5.38
N GLY A 217 9.26 -6.22 6.56
CA GLY A 217 8.22 -6.89 7.32
C GLY A 217 6.84 -6.28 7.12
N PHE A 218 5.89 -7.10 6.69
CA PHE A 218 4.48 -6.75 6.51
C PHE A 218 3.61 -7.54 7.50
N GLY A 219 3.29 -6.94 8.65
CA GLY A 219 2.43 -7.53 9.68
C GLY A 219 0.96 -7.15 9.53
N GLU A 220 0.07 -8.01 10.05
CA GLU A 220 -1.37 -7.74 10.05
C GLU A 220 -1.75 -6.79 11.19
N MET A 221 -2.19 -5.57 10.83
CA MET A 221 -2.98 -4.72 11.73
C MET A 221 -4.44 -5.17 11.66
N LEU A 222 -5.03 -5.48 12.81
CA LEU A 222 -6.43 -5.87 12.84
C LEU A 222 -7.35 -4.65 12.63
N PRO A 223 -8.39 -4.75 11.78
CA PRO A 223 -9.32 -3.66 11.56
C PRO A 223 -10.10 -3.34 12.84
N HIS A 224 -10.13 -2.06 13.23
CA HIS A 224 -10.78 -1.61 14.44
C HIS A 224 -11.72 -0.43 14.18
N ALA A 225 -12.88 -0.39 14.85
CA ALA A 225 -13.88 0.68 14.64
C ALA A 225 -13.37 2.07 15.10
N GLY A 226 -12.41 2.08 16.03
CA GLY A 226 -11.70 3.28 16.50
C GLY A 226 -10.57 3.74 15.59
N THR A 227 -10.30 3.02 14.49
CA THR A 227 -9.37 3.46 13.45
C THR A 227 -10.19 3.85 12.23
N TYR A 228 -10.18 5.15 11.88
CA TYR A 228 -11.08 5.67 10.85
C TYR A 228 -10.56 6.92 10.16
N VAL A 229 -11.16 7.19 9.00
CA VAL A 229 -11.04 8.44 8.24
C VAL A 229 -12.33 9.23 8.39
N ASP A 230 -12.24 10.51 8.74
CA ASP A 230 -13.32 11.47 8.65
C ASP A 230 -12.87 12.77 7.97
N LEU A 231 -13.79 13.73 7.85
CA LEU A 231 -13.47 15.05 7.30
C LEU A 231 -13.05 15.98 8.44
N ASP A 232 -11.93 16.69 8.24
CA ASP A 232 -11.50 17.68 9.21
C ASP A 232 -12.45 18.89 9.22
N PRO A 233 -12.99 19.31 10.40
CA PRO A 233 -13.93 20.41 10.47
C PRO A 233 -13.30 21.77 10.15
N ASP A 234 -11.99 21.94 10.37
CA ASP A 234 -11.32 23.25 10.37
C ASP A 234 -10.25 23.35 9.27
N VAL A 235 -9.59 22.25 8.94
CA VAL A 235 -8.53 22.23 7.93
C VAL A 235 -9.12 21.97 6.55
N ARG A 236 -8.69 22.78 5.58
CA ARG A 236 -9.05 22.65 4.17
C ARG A 236 -7.80 22.43 3.34
N ASP A 237 -7.92 21.65 2.27
CA ASP A 237 -6.87 21.55 1.27
C ASP A 237 -6.77 22.84 0.44
N ARG A 238 -5.78 22.89 -0.46
CA ARG A 238 -5.57 24.02 -1.37
C ARG A 238 -6.75 24.33 -2.30
N PHE A 239 -7.76 23.46 -2.36
CA PHE A 239 -8.96 23.63 -3.18
C PHE A 239 -10.19 24.02 -2.36
N GLY A 240 -10.04 24.20 -1.05
CA GLY A 240 -11.13 24.57 -0.14
C GLY A 240 -11.96 23.38 0.34
N LEU A 241 -11.54 22.14 0.10
CA LEU A 241 -12.25 20.94 0.54
C LEU A 241 -11.70 20.48 1.90
N PRO A 242 -12.54 20.03 2.85
CA PRO A 242 -12.08 19.37 4.07
C PRO A 242 -11.04 18.29 3.78
N VAL A 243 -9.90 18.31 4.49
CA VAL A 243 -8.88 17.25 4.37
C VAL A 243 -9.38 15.96 5.02
N ALA A 244 -8.83 14.82 4.61
CA ALA A 244 -8.99 13.58 5.36
C ALA A 244 -8.25 13.71 6.69
N ARG A 245 -8.96 13.54 7.81
CA ARG A 245 -8.37 13.38 9.14
C ARG A 245 -8.38 11.90 9.50
N LEU A 246 -7.26 11.41 10.00
CA LEU A 246 -7.05 10.02 10.36
C LEU A 246 -7.01 9.92 11.88
N THR A 247 -7.89 9.10 12.45
CA THR A 247 -7.78 8.64 13.84
C THR A 247 -7.29 7.20 13.80
N VAL A 248 -6.16 6.92 14.45
CA VAL A 248 -5.55 5.59 14.44
C VAL A 248 -5.53 5.02 15.85
N TRP A 249 -6.06 3.81 15.99
CA TRP A 249 -6.00 3.04 17.24
C TRP A 249 -5.29 1.70 16.99
N HIS A 250 -4.53 1.26 17.99
CA HIS A 250 -3.75 0.02 17.92
C HIS A 250 -4.21 -1.03 18.90
N HIS A 251 -4.38 -2.26 18.40
CA HIS A 251 -4.55 -3.40 19.29
C HIS A 251 -3.24 -3.65 20.04
N ALA A 252 -3.34 -4.08 21.31
CA ALA A 252 -2.17 -4.58 22.04
C ALA A 252 -1.46 -5.73 21.30
N ARG A 253 -2.20 -6.43 20.43
CA ARG A 253 -1.70 -7.45 19.49
C ARG A 253 -0.72 -6.90 18.47
N ASP A 254 -0.97 -5.71 17.92
CA ASP A 254 -0.14 -5.13 16.85
C ASP A 254 1.31 -5.02 17.30
N LYS A 255 1.51 -4.56 18.55
CA LYS A 255 2.82 -4.50 19.18
C LYS A 255 3.46 -5.89 19.33
N ARG A 256 2.70 -6.90 19.77
CA ARG A 256 3.23 -8.27 19.91
C ARG A 256 3.66 -8.86 18.58
N VAL A 257 2.87 -8.68 17.52
CA VAL A 257 3.22 -9.13 16.17
C VAL A 257 4.48 -8.43 15.69
N ALA A 258 4.58 -7.11 15.84
CA ALA A 258 5.76 -6.36 15.45
C ALA A 258 7.01 -6.77 16.25
N ASP A 259 6.88 -6.98 17.57
CA ASP A 259 7.96 -7.46 18.43
C ASP A 259 8.42 -8.87 18.04
N GLN A 260 7.49 -9.76 17.67
CA GLN A 260 7.81 -11.12 17.25
C GLN A 260 8.54 -11.12 15.90
N MET A 261 8.01 -10.40 14.90
CA MET A 261 8.65 -10.25 13.60
C MET A 261 10.06 -9.66 13.70
N GLN A 262 10.27 -8.71 14.60
CA GLN A 262 11.60 -8.17 14.89
C GLN A 262 12.53 -9.26 15.44
N LYS A 263 12.10 -10.02 16.45
CA LYS A 263 12.92 -11.10 17.03
C LYS A 263 13.30 -12.14 15.98
N ASP A 264 12.34 -12.57 15.18
CA ASP A 264 12.55 -13.57 14.13
C ASP A 264 13.47 -13.04 13.04
N GLY A 265 13.31 -11.78 12.63
CA GLY A 265 14.18 -11.16 11.64
C GLY A 265 15.62 -10.99 12.12
N VAL A 266 15.84 -10.60 13.38
CA VAL A 266 17.19 -10.51 13.97
C VAL A 266 17.83 -11.88 14.01
N ALA A 267 17.11 -12.90 14.50
CA ALA A 267 17.59 -14.26 14.56
C ALA A 267 17.96 -14.80 13.17
N LEU A 268 17.12 -14.52 12.15
CA LEU A 268 17.38 -14.91 10.77
C LEU A 268 18.65 -14.25 10.22
N LEU A 269 18.79 -12.93 10.33
CA LEU A 269 19.97 -12.21 9.83
C LEU A 269 21.25 -12.69 10.54
N GLN A 270 21.21 -12.88 11.85
CA GLN A 270 22.36 -13.39 12.61
C GLN A 270 22.72 -14.82 12.22
N ALA A 271 21.73 -15.69 12.02
CA ALA A 271 21.95 -17.06 11.55
C ALA A 271 22.52 -17.12 10.13
N MET A 272 22.20 -16.15 9.29
CA MET A 272 22.83 -15.97 7.97
C MET A 272 24.29 -15.46 8.08
N GLY A 273 24.70 -14.94 9.22
CA GLY A 273 26.04 -14.39 9.47
C GLY A 273 26.14 -12.87 9.34
N ALA A 274 25.01 -12.15 9.37
CA ALA A 274 25.02 -10.69 9.30
C ALA A 274 25.69 -10.02 10.51
N GLU A 275 26.40 -8.93 10.24
CA GLU A 275 26.93 -7.97 11.22
C GLU A 275 26.12 -6.68 11.15
N ASP A 276 26.27 -5.80 12.16
CA ASP A 276 25.58 -4.49 12.19
C ASP A 276 24.08 -4.59 11.84
N VAL A 277 23.38 -5.49 12.55
CA VAL A 277 21.94 -5.68 12.39
C VAL A 277 21.21 -4.46 12.96
N ARG A 278 20.50 -3.76 12.09
CA ARG A 278 19.70 -2.57 12.41
C ARG A 278 18.23 -2.91 12.28
N VAL A 279 17.42 -2.26 13.12
CA VAL A 279 15.98 -2.49 13.20
C VAL A 279 15.25 -1.15 13.19
N TRP A 280 14.27 -1.03 12.30
CA TRP A 280 13.30 0.06 12.27
C TRP A 280 11.91 -0.54 12.41
N ARG A 281 11.15 -0.06 13.40
CA ARG A 281 9.83 -0.60 13.72
C ARG A 281 8.84 0.54 13.91
N GLY A 282 7.76 0.52 13.14
CA GLY A 282 6.61 1.41 13.29
C GLY A 282 5.36 0.61 13.65
N LEU A 283 4.53 1.14 14.56
CA LEU A 283 3.28 0.46 14.93
C LEU A 283 2.13 0.77 13.98
N SER A 284 2.05 1.95 13.37
CA SER A 284 1.63 2.15 11.97
C SER A 284 1.41 3.64 11.72
N GLU A 285 2.31 4.24 10.96
CA GLU A 285 2.15 5.57 10.39
C GLU A 285 2.64 5.57 8.94
N THR A 286 2.70 4.39 8.32
CA THR A 286 3.19 4.27 6.96
C THR A 286 2.10 4.76 6.00
N PRO A 287 2.40 5.65 5.05
CA PRO A 287 1.44 6.07 4.03
C PRO A 287 1.15 4.97 2.98
N VAL A 288 1.72 3.77 3.14
CA VAL A 288 1.63 2.67 2.18
C VAL A 288 0.83 1.49 2.76
N LEU A 289 0.28 0.64 1.88
CA LEU A 289 -0.49 -0.55 2.24
C LEU A 289 -1.65 -0.27 3.21
N GLN A 290 -2.60 0.53 2.75
CA GLN A 290 -3.80 0.92 3.48
C GLN A 290 -5.07 0.27 2.91
N GLY A 291 -6.08 0.07 3.77
CA GLY A 291 -7.37 -0.45 3.35
C GLY A 291 -8.48 -0.37 4.40
N GLY A 292 -9.62 -1.00 4.10
CA GLY A 292 -10.72 -1.23 5.05
C GLY A 292 -11.75 -0.10 5.18
N THR A 293 -11.43 1.12 4.76
CA THR A 293 -12.29 2.31 4.88
C THR A 293 -13.63 2.22 4.15
N CYS A 294 -13.78 1.29 3.22
CA CYS A 294 -15.00 1.02 2.46
C CYS A 294 -15.28 -0.48 2.41
N ARG A 295 -14.99 -1.22 3.50
CA ARG A 295 -14.96 -2.68 3.48
C ARG A 295 -16.23 -3.31 2.91
N PHE A 296 -16.05 -4.39 2.15
CA PHE A 296 -17.16 -5.22 1.70
C PHE A 296 -17.72 -6.10 2.82
N GLY A 297 -18.99 -6.46 2.72
CA GLY A 297 -19.65 -7.42 3.60
C GLY A 297 -21.11 -7.65 3.19
N ASP A 298 -21.77 -8.62 3.83
CA ASP A 298 -23.17 -8.94 3.54
C ASP A 298 -24.16 -8.04 4.29
N ASP A 299 -23.75 -7.50 5.43
CA ASP A 299 -24.60 -6.69 6.30
C ASP A 299 -24.29 -5.19 6.15
N PRO A 300 -25.24 -4.36 5.68
CA PRO A 300 -25.06 -2.92 5.55
C PRO A 300 -24.88 -2.19 6.88
N ALA A 301 -25.23 -2.80 8.03
CA ALA A 301 -24.96 -2.21 9.34
C ALA A 301 -23.47 -2.29 9.72
N THR A 302 -22.71 -3.18 9.08
CA THR A 302 -21.29 -3.42 9.38
C THR A 302 -20.39 -3.29 8.16
N SER A 303 -20.90 -2.98 6.97
CA SER A 303 -20.07 -2.83 5.76
C SER A 303 -20.54 -1.67 4.89
N VAL A 304 -19.65 -1.17 4.03
CA VAL A 304 -19.93 -0.02 3.16
C VAL A 304 -20.45 -0.51 1.81
N VAL A 305 -19.81 -1.55 1.27
CA VAL A 305 -20.21 -2.17 0.00
C VAL A 305 -20.62 -3.62 0.22
N ASP A 306 -21.46 -4.14 -0.68
CA ASP A 306 -21.80 -5.55 -0.73
C ASP A 306 -20.58 -6.41 -1.15
N ARG A 307 -20.74 -7.73 -1.10
CA ARG A 307 -19.68 -8.67 -1.52
C ARG A 307 -19.20 -8.45 -2.96
N ASP A 308 -19.95 -7.79 -3.83
CA ASP A 308 -19.56 -7.51 -5.22
C ASP A 308 -18.91 -6.13 -5.37
N GLY A 309 -18.76 -5.39 -4.28
CA GLY A 309 -18.15 -4.07 -4.26
C GLY A 309 -19.13 -2.94 -4.52
N ALA A 310 -20.45 -3.18 -4.60
CA ALA A 310 -21.44 -2.13 -4.80
C ALA A 310 -21.88 -1.51 -3.46
N LEU A 311 -21.96 -0.18 -3.40
CA LEU A 311 -22.39 0.55 -2.23
C LEU A 311 -23.81 0.17 -1.81
N HIS A 312 -23.98 -0.19 -0.54
CA HIS A 312 -25.28 -0.49 0.04
C HIS A 312 -26.25 0.70 -0.12
N GLY A 313 -27.48 0.44 -0.57
CA GLY A 313 -28.54 1.45 -0.69
C GLY A 313 -28.51 2.36 -1.92
N THR A 314 -27.42 2.41 -2.68
CA THR A 314 -27.32 3.16 -3.95
C THR A 314 -27.19 2.22 -5.15
N GLY A 315 -26.41 1.15 -5.01
CA GLY A 315 -26.36 0.03 -5.95
C GLY A 315 -25.75 0.33 -7.34
N ASN A 316 -25.43 1.58 -7.69
CA ASN A 316 -24.70 1.97 -8.91
C ASN A 316 -23.38 2.72 -8.64
N VAL A 317 -22.94 2.73 -7.39
CA VAL A 317 -21.60 3.16 -7.00
C VAL A 317 -20.84 1.93 -6.55
N PHE A 318 -19.62 1.73 -7.04
CA PHE A 318 -18.76 0.61 -6.67
C PHE A 318 -17.46 1.12 -6.06
N VAL A 319 -16.83 0.33 -5.20
CA VAL A 319 -15.48 0.58 -4.68
C VAL A 319 -14.55 -0.53 -5.14
N ALA A 320 -13.46 -0.17 -5.81
CA ALA A 320 -12.54 -1.12 -6.45
C ALA A 320 -11.06 -0.83 -6.12
N ASP A 321 -10.77 -0.54 -4.85
CA ASP A 321 -9.42 -0.32 -4.32
C ASP A 321 -9.21 -1.01 -2.95
N GLY A 322 -8.11 -0.68 -2.26
CA GLY A 322 -7.80 -1.23 -0.93
C GLY A 322 -8.84 -0.91 0.15
N GLY A 323 -9.63 0.15 0.00
CA GLY A 323 -10.71 0.49 0.92
C GLY A 323 -11.74 -0.64 1.05
N ALA A 324 -12.00 -1.39 -0.02
CA ALA A 324 -12.94 -2.50 -0.01
C ALA A 324 -12.44 -3.73 0.77
N LEU A 325 -11.14 -3.87 1.00
CA LEU A 325 -10.55 -5.05 1.61
C LEU A 325 -10.77 -5.07 3.14
N PRO A 326 -11.41 -6.11 3.71
CA PRO A 326 -11.71 -6.15 5.14
C PRO A 326 -10.50 -6.33 6.07
N SER A 327 -9.34 -6.79 5.58
CA SER A 327 -8.12 -7.01 6.36
C SER A 327 -6.86 -6.81 5.51
N SER A 328 -5.73 -6.56 6.18
CA SER A 328 -4.39 -6.36 5.62
C SER A 328 -3.67 -7.64 5.18
N LEU A 329 -4.22 -8.83 5.43
CA LEU A 329 -3.72 -10.14 4.95
C LEU A 329 -2.31 -10.55 5.41
N ALA A 330 -1.65 -9.78 6.27
CA ALA A 330 -0.28 -9.99 6.72
C ALA A 330 0.76 -10.07 5.57
N ALA A 331 0.47 -9.37 4.47
CA ALA A 331 1.28 -9.36 3.25
C ALA A 331 0.99 -8.10 2.42
N PRO A 332 1.85 -7.74 1.45
CA PRO A 332 1.53 -6.70 0.48
C PRO A 332 0.23 -7.00 -0.29
N VAL A 333 -0.71 -6.05 -0.27
CA VAL A 333 -2.10 -6.29 -0.73
C VAL A 333 -2.37 -5.90 -2.17
N THR A 334 -1.43 -5.27 -2.89
CA THR A 334 -1.70 -4.70 -4.23
C THR A 334 -2.22 -5.73 -5.22
N LEU A 335 -1.69 -6.96 -5.22
CA LEU A 335 -2.19 -8.02 -6.10
C LEU A 335 -3.62 -8.43 -5.74
N THR A 336 -3.95 -8.47 -4.44
CA THR A 336 -5.31 -8.72 -3.96
C THR A 336 -6.27 -7.60 -4.34
N ILE A 337 -5.81 -6.34 -4.30
CA ILE A 337 -6.59 -5.20 -4.80
C ILE A 337 -6.90 -5.41 -6.28
N VAL A 338 -5.90 -5.70 -7.12
CA VAL A 338 -6.11 -5.93 -8.57
C VAL A 338 -7.08 -7.10 -8.81
N ALA A 339 -6.88 -8.22 -8.11
CA ALA A 339 -7.78 -9.38 -8.22
C ALA A 339 -9.23 -9.02 -7.83
N ASN A 340 -9.41 -8.26 -6.74
CA ASN A 340 -10.73 -7.82 -6.33
C ASN A 340 -11.34 -6.81 -7.31
N SER A 341 -10.56 -5.89 -7.88
CA SER A 341 -11.05 -4.94 -8.91
C SER A 341 -11.54 -5.67 -10.16
N LEU A 342 -10.82 -6.71 -10.62
CA LEU A 342 -11.26 -7.55 -11.75
C LEU A 342 -12.57 -8.28 -11.43
N ARG A 343 -12.65 -8.90 -10.24
CA ARG A 343 -13.88 -9.55 -9.77
C ARG A 343 -15.06 -8.56 -9.68
N THR A 344 -14.84 -7.37 -9.13
CA THR A 344 -15.85 -6.31 -9.07
C THR A 344 -16.31 -5.89 -10.47
N ALA A 345 -15.39 -5.77 -11.44
CA ALA A 345 -15.73 -5.45 -12.82
C ALA A 345 -16.62 -6.54 -13.46
N GLU A 346 -16.31 -7.83 -13.28
CA GLU A 346 -17.15 -8.93 -13.76
C GLU A 346 -18.55 -8.89 -13.15
N ARG A 347 -18.65 -8.62 -11.84
CA ARG A 347 -19.94 -8.50 -11.14
C ARG A 347 -20.75 -7.30 -11.60
N LEU A 348 -20.09 -6.18 -11.88
CA LEU A 348 -20.72 -4.99 -12.45
C LEU A 348 -21.33 -5.32 -13.82
N LEU A 349 -20.57 -5.97 -14.71
CA LEU A 349 -21.04 -6.36 -16.04
C LEU A 349 -22.21 -7.36 -15.96
N ALA A 350 -22.15 -8.33 -15.05
CA ALA A 350 -23.23 -9.30 -14.83
C ALA A 350 -24.54 -8.66 -14.34
N ARG A 351 -24.49 -7.45 -13.76
CA ARG A 351 -25.69 -6.68 -13.36
C ARG A 351 -26.36 -5.96 -14.53
N GLY A 352 -25.85 -6.12 -15.76
CA GLY A 352 -26.46 -5.59 -16.99
C GLY A 352 -26.41 -4.07 -17.09
N ARG A 353 -25.29 -3.47 -16.68
CA ARG A 353 -25.11 -2.01 -16.62
C ARG A 353 -23.95 -1.51 -17.44
#